data_AF-A0A7W0XIT8-F1
#
_entry.id   AF-A0A7W0XIT8-F1
#
_cell.length_a   1.000
_cell.length_b   1.000
_cell.length_c   1.000
_cell.angle_alpha   90.00
_cell.angle_beta   90.00
_cell.angle_gamma   90.00
#
_symmetry.space_group_name_H-M   'P 1'
#
loop_
_entity.id
_entity.type
_entity.pdbx_description
1 polymer ?
#
loop_
_entity_poly.entity_id
_entity_poly.type
_entity_poly.pdbx_seq_one_letter_code
_entity_poly.pdbx_strand_id
1 'polypeptide(L)'
;MRAILAAMAALLLLSSYAAAGVTKPPKRYDHAYRGLIIVEKSYGGIDLFCRARFPGSRFRAASGKGRITGCAEIGNGRRPCRIYVPKRGGVITDAYRTAVIRHERAHCNGWPLSHPRS
;
A
#
# COMPACT_ATOMS: atom_id res chain seq x y z
N MET A 1 -45.30 25.48 -25.87
CA MET A 1 -44.79 24.09 -25.83
C MET A 1 -43.32 24.20 -25.42
N ARG A 2 -42.98 24.07 -24.13
CA ARG A 2 -42.61 22.83 -23.40
C ARG A 2 -41.25 22.23 -23.83
N ALA A 3 -40.32 22.24 -22.87
CA ALA A 3 -39.15 21.37 -22.65
C ALA A 3 -37.98 21.46 -23.65
N ILE A 4 -36.78 21.95 -23.27
CA ILE A 4 -35.74 21.32 -22.41
C ILE A 4 -35.18 20.03 -23.04
N LEU A 5 -33.85 19.96 -23.23
CA LEU A 5 -32.94 18.81 -22.97
C LEU A 5 -31.53 19.19 -23.50
N ALA A 6 -30.68 19.82 -22.70
CA ALA A 6 -29.84 19.22 -21.64
C ALA A 6 -28.61 18.46 -22.19
N ALA A 7 -27.48 19.14 -22.05
CA ALA A 7 -26.10 18.68 -21.94
C ALA A 7 -25.90 17.17 -21.69
N MET A 8 -25.24 16.50 -22.64
CA MET A 8 -24.51 15.25 -22.39
C MET A 8 -23.00 15.50 -22.44
N ALA A 9 -22.52 16.32 -21.50
CA ALA A 9 -21.15 16.18 -21.02
C ALA A 9 -21.12 14.95 -20.11
N ALA A 10 -20.96 13.77 -20.72
CA ALA A 10 -20.77 12.52 -20.01
C ALA A 10 -19.47 12.63 -19.20
N LEU A 11 -19.66 13.01 -17.94
CA LEU A 11 -18.74 12.91 -16.83
C LEU A 11 -18.02 11.55 -16.90
N LEU A 12 -16.82 11.54 -17.46
CA LEU A 12 -15.81 10.53 -17.17
C LEU A 12 -15.31 10.80 -15.75
N LEU A 13 -16.19 10.59 -14.76
CA LEU A 13 -15.79 10.37 -13.38
C LEU A 13 -15.10 9.00 -13.38
N LEU A 14 -13.81 9.00 -13.69
CA LEU A 14 -12.91 7.93 -13.29
C LEU A 14 -12.96 7.90 -11.77
N SER A 15 -13.85 7.06 -11.24
CA SER A 15 -13.95 6.69 -9.84
C SER A 15 -12.55 6.32 -9.38
N SER A 16 -11.92 7.27 -8.69
CA SER A 16 -10.71 7.02 -7.93
C SER A 16 -11.14 6.15 -6.77
N TYR A 17 -11.23 4.83 -6.99
CA TYR A 17 -11.31 3.88 -5.90
C TYR A 17 -10.01 4.00 -5.11
N ALA A 18 -10.02 4.92 -4.15
CA ALA A 18 -9.10 4.87 -3.04
C ALA A 18 -9.29 3.48 -2.42
N ALA A 19 -8.25 2.66 -2.44
CA ALA A 19 -8.22 1.44 -1.66
C ALA A 19 -8.40 1.86 -0.19
N ALA A 20 -9.65 1.81 0.28
CA ALA A 20 -10.01 2.24 1.62
C ALA A 20 -9.17 1.45 2.63
N GLY A 21 -8.51 2.17 3.55
CA GLY A 21 -7.77 1.56 4.66
C GLY A 21 -6.26 1.35 4.47
N VAL A 22 -5.67 1.68 3.31
CA VAL A 22 -4.20 1.74 3.16
C VAL A 22 -3.75 3.20 3.13
N THR A 23 -2.94 3.59 4.13
CA THR A 23 -2.40 4.94 4.24
C THR A 23 -1.61 5.31 2.98
N LYS A 24 -1.96 6.44 2.36
CA LYS A 24 -1.27 6.91 1.16
C LYS A 24 0.07 7.54 1.55
N PRO A 25 1.18 7.20 0.88
CA PRO A 25 2.45 7.85 1.17
C PRO A 25 2.47 9.29 0.65
N PRO A 26 3.23 10.19 1.31
CA PRO A 26 3.54 11.51 0.77
C PRO A 26 4.23 11.42 -0.59
N LYS A 27 3.92 12.37 -1.50
CA LYS A 27 4.44 12.38 -2.88
C LYS A 27 5.96 12.24 -2.98
N ARG A 28 6.71 12.81 -2.02
CA ARG A 28 8.19 12.74 -2.01
C ARG A 28 8.76 11.33 -1.81
N TYR A 29 7.98 10.39 -1.27
CA TYR A 29 8.38 8.99 -1.10
C TYR A 29 7.66 8.05 -2.10
N ASP A 30 6.69 8.57 -2.84
CA ASP A 30 5.88 7.81 -3.78
C ASP A 30 6.49 7.84 -5.19
N HIS A 31 7.62 7.18 -5.33
CA HIS A 31 8.29 7.01 -6.62
C HIS A 31 8.84 5.59 -6.75
N ALA A 32 9.29 5.24 -7.95
CA ALA A 32 9.91 3.94 -8.21
C ALA A 32 11.14 3.74 -7.31
N TYR A 33 11.36 2.49 -6.88
CA TYR A 33 12.55 2.05 -6.15
C TYR A 33 13.30 1.05 -7.02
N ARG A 34 14.55 1.36 -7.38
CA ARG A 34 15.36 0.52 -8.27
C ARG A 34 15.77 -0.78 -7.56
N GLY A 35 15.54 -1.91 -8.19
CA GLY A 35 15.89 -3.23 -7.64
C GLY A 35 14.95 -3.71 -6.52
N LEU A 36 13.73 -3.17 -6.43
CA LEU A 36 12.74 -3.60 -5.45
C LEU A 36 12.38 -5.09 -5.66
N ILE A 37 12.48 -5.89 -4.60
CA ILE A 37 12.02 -7.28 -4.61
C ILE A 37 10.63 -7.34 -3.96
N ILE A 38 9.68 -7.96 -4.64
CA ILE A 38 8.33 -8.18 -4.12
C ILE A 38 8.17 -9.66 -3.76
N VAL A 39 7.86 -9.94 -2.50
CA VAL A 39 7.63 -11.29 -1.99
C VAL A 39 6.17 -11.42 -1.60
N GLU A 40 5.48 -12.39 -2.19
CA GLU A 40 4.07 -12.58 -1.89
C GLU A 40 3.84 -13.58 -0.75
N LYS A 41 2.92 -13.26 0.15
CA LYS A 41 2.49 -14.13 1.26
C LYS A 41 0.98 -14.31 1.24
N SER A 42 0.48 -15.38 1.85
CA SER A 42 -0.97 -15.50 2.04
C SER A 42 -1.48 -14.33 2.86
N TYR A 43 -2.72 -13.89 2.60
CA TYR A 43 -3.30 -12.79 3.38
C TYR A 43 -3.30 -13.12 4.88
N GLY A 44 -3.60 -14.35 5.30
CA GLY A 44 -3.49 -14.78 6.70
C GLY A 44 -2.07 -14.75 7.28
N GLY A 45 -1.06 -15.12 6.48
CA GLY A 45 0.31 -15.29 6.96
C GLY A 45 1.17 -14.03 6.97
N ILE A 46 0.75 -12.95 6.30
CA ILE A 46 1.56 -11.73 6.20
C ILE A 46 1.79 -11.06 7.57
N ASP A 47 0.77 -10.98 8.42
CA ASP A 47 0.89 -10.35 9.75
C ASP A 47 1.85 -11.13 10.65
N LEU A 48 1.66 -12.45 10.74
CA LEU A 48 2.53 -13.33 11.51
C LEU A 48 3.97 -13.26 11.00
N PHE A 49 4.16 -13.31 9.69
CA PHE A 49 5.49 -13.23 9.07
C PHE A 49 6.18 -11.90 9.39
N CYS A 50 5.49 -10.76 9.21
CA CYS A 50 6.09 -9.45 9.46
C CYS A 50 6.47 -9.28 10.93
N ARG A 51 5.62 -9.69 11.88
CA ARG A 51 5.94 -9.65 13.32
C ARG A 51 7.14 -10.52 13.67
N ALA A 52 7.21 -11.73 13.12
CA ALA A 52 8.33 -12.65 13.38
C ALA A 52 9.63 -12.19 12.74
N ARG A 53 9.57 -11.61 11.53
CA ARG A 53 10.76 -11.17 10.77
C ARG A 53 11.42 -9.96 11.41
N PHE A 54 10.64 -9.07 12.03
CA PHE A 54 11.09 -7.83 12.64
C PHE A 54 10.62 -7.76 14.11
N PRO A 55 11.23 -8.54 15.00
CA PRO A 55 10.88 -8.49 16.42
C PRO A 55 11.19 -7.11 16.99
N GLY A 56 10.30 -6.57 17.85
CA GLY A 56 10.50 -5.30 18.53
C GLY A 56 10.20 -4.04 17.71
N SER A 57 9.89 -4.14 16.41
CA SER A 57 9.40 -2.98 15.67
C SER A 57 7.99 -2.61 16.15
N ARG A 58 7.74 -1.30 16.30
CA ARG A 58 6.46 -0.72 16.70
C ARG A 58 5.45 -0.76 15.55
N PHE A 59 5.21 -1.93 14.98
CA PHE A 59 4.21 -2.09 13.93
C PHE A 59 2.85 -1.61 14.42
N ARG A 60 2.37 -0.53 13.83
CA ARG A 60 1.00 -0.08 13.97
C ARG A 60 0.34 -0.23 12.61
N ALA A 61 -0.69 -1.09 12.53
CA ALA A 61 -1.64 -0.94 11.44
C ALA A 61 -2.21 0.48 11.50
N ALA A 62 -2.63 1.05 10.37
CA ALA A 62 -3.14 2.43 10.29
C ALA A 62 -4.26 2.72 11.32
N SER A 63 -4.99 1.70 11.78
CA SER A 63 -6.03 1.79 12.81
C SER A 63 -5.58 1.53 14.25
N GLY A 64 -4.30 1.27 14.51
CA GLY A 64 -3.76 0.97 15.85
C GLY A 64 -4.21 -0.36 16.49
N LYS A 65 -5.22 -1.03 15.92
CA LYS A 65 -5.78 -2.33 16.36
C LYS A 65 -5.85 -3.36 15.22
N GLY A 66 -5.27 -3.03 14.06
CA GLY A 66 -5.44 -3.78 12.83
C GLY A 66 -4.34 -4.81 12.55
N ARG A 67 -4.66 -5.67 11.59
CA ARG A 67 -3.74 -6.65 11.00
C ARG A 67 -2.70 -5.94 10.14
N ILE A 68 -1.43 -6.33 10.23
CA ILE A 68 -0.40 -5.88 9.30
C ILE A 68 -0.72 -6.49 7.94
N THR A 69 -0.74 -5.66 6.90
CA THR A 69 -1.12 -6.06 5.54
C THR A 69 0.07 -6.07 4.59
N GLY A 70 1.23 -5.60 5.03
CA GLY A 70 2.50 -5.66 4.35
C GLY A 70 3.64 -5.22 5.27
N CYS A 71 4.88 -5.45 4.85
CA CYS A 71 6.04 -4.86 5.52
C CYS A 71 7.22 -4.71 4.54
N ALA A 72 8.10 -3.76 4.83
CA ALA A 72 9.33 -3.52 4.08
C ALA A 72 10.58 -3.90 4.88
N GLU A 73 11.48 -4.67 4.24
CA GLU A 73 12.85 -4.91 4.68
C GLU A 73 13.77 -3.90 3.98
N ILE A 74 14.14 -2.84 4.70
CA ILE A 74 14.96 -1.76 4.15
C ILE A 74 16.36 -2.31 3.82
N GLY A 75 16.76 -2.14 2.56
CA GLY A 75 18.10 -2.49 2.10
C GLY A 75 19.18 -1.63 2.76
N ASN A 76 20.41 -2.16 2.84
CA ASN A 76 21.55 -1.47 3.44
C ASN A 76 22.63 -1.08 2.41
N GLY A 77 22.23 -0.77 1.18
CA GLY A 77 23.12 -0.44 0.06
C GLY A 77 23.79 -1.65 -0.61
N ARG A 78 24.02 -2.73 0.13
CA ARG A 78 24.53 -4.02 -0.40
C ARG A 78 23.41 -5.01 -0.74
N ARG A 79 22.25 -4.84 -0.12
CA ARG A 79 21.05 -5.65 -0.35
C ARG A 79 19.92 -4.77 -0.86
N PRO A 80 19.16 -5.19 -1.88
CA PRO A 80 17.98 -4.47 -2.32
C PRO A 80 16.91 -4.46 -1.23
N CYS A 81 16.04 -3.44 -1.26
CA CYS A 81 14.84 -3.45 -0.44
C CYS A 81 13.92 -4.60 -0.86
N ARG A 82 13.31 -5.27 0.11
CA ARG A 82 12.26 -6.27 -0.14
C ARG A 82 10.95 -5.84 0.50
N ILE A 83 9.85 -6.00 -0.19
CA ILE A 83 8.52 -5.79 0.37
C ILE A 83 7.75 -7.10 0.39
N TYR A 84 7.01 -7.32 1.46
CA TYR A 84 6.17 -8.48 1.64
C TYR A 84 4.71 -8.04 1.54
N VAL A 85 3.98 -8.61 0.59
CA VAL A 85 2.61 -8.18 0.25
C VAL A 85 1.68 -9.39 0.12
N PRO A 86 0.36 -9.21 0.25
CA PRO A 86 -0.57 -10.32 0.10
C PRO A 86 -0.59 -10.78 -1.37
N LYS A 87 -0.63 -12.10 -1.56
CA LYS A 87 -0.97 -12.74 -2.82
C LYS A 87 -2.32 -12.25 -3.31
N ARG A 88 -2.48 -12.18 -4.63
CA ARG A 88 -3.77 -11.93 -5.28
C ARG A 88 -4.76 -13.07 -4.97
N GLY A 89 -6.05 -12.75 -5.00
CA GLY A 89 -7.13 -13.74 -4.89
C GLY A 89 -7.93 -13.66 -3.59
N GLY A 90 -9.09 -14.32 -3.59
CA GLY A 90 -10.07 -14.23 -2.51
C GLY A 90 -10.53 -12.79 -2.30
N VAL A 91 -10.36 -12.27 -1.08
CA VAL A 91 -10.73 -10.89 -0.69
C VAL A 91 -9.71 -9.83 -1.13
N ILE A 92 -8.60 -10.22 -1.75
CA ILE A 92 -7.51 -9.30 -2.13
C ILE A 92 -7.65 -8.88 -3.59
N THR A 93 -8.16 -7.67 -3.78
CA THR A 93 -8.26 -7.02 -5.09
C THR A 93 -6.92 -6.48 -5.57
N ASP A 94 -6.78 -6.29 -6.88
CA ASP A 94 -5.58 -5.69 -7.48
C ASP A 94 -5.36 -4.25 -7.02
N ALA A 95 -6.44 -3.47 -6.88
CA ALA A 95 -6.37 -2.09 -6.38
C ALA A 95 -5.82 -2.05 -4.95
N TYR A 96 -6.30 -2.94 -4.09
CA TYR A 96 -5.82 -3.04 -2.71
C TYR A 96 -4.35 -3.46 -2.66
N ARG A 97 -3.97 -4.51 -3.39
CA ARG A 97 -2.59 -4.98 -3.45
C ARG A 97 -1.64 -3.89 -3.99
N THR A 98 -2.08 -3.14 -5.00
CA THR A 98 -1.32 -2.02 -5.56
C THR A 98 -1.13 -0.91 -4.52
N ALA A 99 -2.14 -0.60 -3.72
CA ALA A 99 -2.02 0.36 -2.63
C ALA A 99 -1.03 -0.10 -1.56
N VAL A 100 -1.03 -1.39 -1.18
CA VAL A 100 -0.04 -1.96 -0.25
C VAL A 100 1.37 -1.86 -0.84
N ILE A 101 1.58 -2.26 -2.10
CA ILE A 101 2.90 -2.12 -2.75
C ILE A 101 3.39 -0.67 -2.74
N ARG A 102 2.50 0.27 -3.05
CA ARG A 102 2.82 1.70 -3.04
C ARG A 102 3.22 2.18 -1.64
N HIS A 103 2.51 1.73 -0.60
CA HIS A 103 2.81 2.02 0.80
C HIS A 103 4.18 1.44 1.21
N GLU A 104 4.40 0.14 1.00
CA GLU A 104 5.65 -0.52 1.41
C GLU A 104 6.86 0.00 0.63
N ARG A 105 6.70 0.32 -0.66
CA ARG A 105 7.76 0.95 -1.46
C ARG A 105 8.14 2.32 -0.92
N ALA A 106 7.20 3.09 -0.40
CA ALA A 106 7.52 4.38 0.20
C ALA A 106 8.42 4.24 1.43
N HIS A 107 8.26 3.18 2.22
CA HIS A 107 9.21 2.86 3.30
C HIS A 107 10.62 2.57 2.75
N CYS A 108 10.75 1.83 1.64
CA CYS A 108 12.03 1.67 0.96
C CYS A 108 12.65 3.00 0.50
N ASN A 109 11.81 3.98 0.12
CA ASN A 109 12.24 5.34 -0.24
C ASN A 109 12.50 6.25 0.98
N GLY A 110 12.53 5.71 2.19
CA GLY A 110 12.86 6.46 3.41
C GLY A 110 11.66 7.09 4.13
N TRP A 111 10.42 6.69 3.79
CA TRP A 111 9.25 7.12 4.57
C TRP A 111 9.29 6.48 5.97
N PRO A 112 9.27 7.26 7.06
CA PRO A 112 9.39 6.70 8.41
C PRO A 112 8.18 5.85 8.82
N LEU A 113 8.41 4.89 9.72
CA LEU A 113 7.36 4.04 10.33
C LEU A 113 6.33 4.81 11.17
N SER A 114 6.62 6.06 11.54
CA SER A 114 5.64 6.94 12.20
C SER A 114 4.58 7.49 11.24
N HIS A 115 4.68 7.15 9.95
CA HIS A 115 3.79 7.61 8.88
C HIS A 115 3.52 9.12 8.92
N PRO A 116 4.55 9.99 9.00
CA PRO A 116 4.32 11.43 9.16
C PRO A 116 3.68 12.02 7.90
N ARG A 117 2.71 12.91 8.10
CA ARG A 117 2.02 13.67 7.03
C ARG A 117 1.30 12.77 6.02
N SER A 118 0.74 11.66 6.51
CA SER A 118 -0.21 10.78 5.79
C SER A 118 -1.60 11.37 5.64
#